data_AF-A0A837NBR8-F1
#
_entry.id   AF-A0A837NBR8-F1
#
_cell.length_a   1.000
_cell.length_b   1.000
_cell.length_c   1.000
_cell.angle_alpha   90.00
_cell.angle_beta   90.00
_cell.angle_gamma   90.00
#
_symmetry.space_group_name_H-M   'P 1'
#
loop_
_entity.id
_entity.type
_entity.pdbx_description
1 polymer ?
#
loop_
_entity_poly.entity_id
_entity_poly.type
_entity_poly.pdbx_seq_one_letter_code
_entity_poly.pdbx_strand_id
1 'polypeptide(L)'
;MKIKSSCIVFALALFVSACTSGRLEYFTAEGERKVACETEYTWQPSVDKYAVEYVLAHCAQEAVSRGYTVEDAALLEKDLSVPSPPEGRAWSHELAKQYHSKGTLTDKEYGYLIAYLDLGHDSD
;
A
#
# COMPACT_ATOMS: atom_id res chain seq x y z
N MET A 1 -8.84 51.17 22.60
CA MET A 1 -8.02 50.76 21.44
C MET A 1 -8.61 49.46 20.90
N LYS A 2 -9.26 49.52 19.72
CA LYS A 2 -9.73 48.35 18.97
C LYS A 2 -8.54 47.73 18.22
N ILE A 3 -8.66 46.44 17.88
CA ILE A 3 -7.88 45.56 16.98
C ILE A 3 -7.31 44.37 17.77
N LYS A 4 -7.60 43.09 17.51
CA LYS A 4 -8.63 42.36 16.75
C LYS A 4 -8.51 40.91 17.30
N SER A 5 -9.50 40.40 18.02
CA SER A 5 -9.55 39.00 18.51
C SER A 5 -9.89 38.02 17.38
N SER A 6 -9.26 38.15 16.22
CA SER A 6 -9.67 37.48 14.98
C SER A 6 -8.48 36.86 14.22
N CYS A 7 -7.47 36.35 14.93
CA CYS A 7 -6.39 35.58 14.30
C CYS A 7 -6.11 34.21 14.96
N ILE A 8 -6.82 33.83 16.03
CA ILE A 8 -6.55 32.56 16.75
C ILE A 8 -7.41 31.39 16.26
N VAL A 9 -8.39 31.62 15.37
CA VAL A 9 -9.35 30.57 14.94
C VAL A 9 -8.89 29.80 13.68
N PHE A 10 -7.80 30.20 13.01
CA PHE A 10 -7.41 29.64 11.70
C PHE A 10 -6.24 28.63 11.71
N ALA A 11 -5.85 28.12 12.88
CA ALA A 11 -4.70 27.20 13.01
C ALA A 11 -5.08 25.71 13.20
N LEU A 12 -6.36 25.35 13.24
CA LEU A 12 -6.80 24.02 13.69
C LEU A 12 -7.42 23.08 12.63
N ALA A 13 -7.30 23.39 11.33
CA ALA A 13 -8.06 22.66 10.29
C ALA A 13 -7.20 22.06 9.15
N LEU A 14 -6.01 21.55 9.44
CA LEU A 14 -5.22 20.75 8.48
C LEU A 14 -4.68 19.47 9.11
N PHE A 15 -5.56 18.65 9.69
CA PHE A 15 -5.33 17.21 9.79
C PHE A 15 -6.15 16.54 8.70
N VAL A 16 -5.75 16.75 7.44
CA VAL A 16 -6.21 15.88 6.37
C VAL A 16 -5.51 14.55 6.64
N SER A 17 -6.27 13.56 7.11
CA SER A 17 -5.76 12.20 7.26
C SER A 17 -5.15 11.79 5.93
N ALA A 18 -3.85 11.54 5.92
CA ALA A 18 -3.14 11.16 4.71
C ALA A 18 -3.48 9.69 4.42
N CYS A 19 -4.50 9.53 3.60
CA CYS A 19 -4.95 8.26 3.07
C CYS A 19 -4.23 8.02 1.73
N THR A 20 -3.64 6.84 1.56
CA THR A 20 -3.04 6.41 0.31
C THR A 20 -3.87 5.26 -0.24
N SER A 21 -4.53 5.50 -1.37
CA SER A 21 -5.36 4.49 -2.03
C SER A 21 -4.90 4.26 -3.46
N GLY A 22 -5.30 3.12 -4.01
CA GLY A 22 -5.00 2.74 -5.38
C GLY A 22 -6.04 1.78 -5.92
N ARG A 23 -6.25 1.84 -7.23
CA ARG A 23 -7.18 0.99 -7.97
C ARG A 23 -6.51 0.49 -9.24
N LEU A 24 -6.72 -0.79 -9.55
CA LEU A 24 -6.33 -1.39 -10.81
C LEU A 24 -7.57 -1.69 -11.66
N GLU A 25 -7.50 -1.34 -12.93
CA GLU A 25 -8.51 -1.69 -13.93
C GLU A 25 -7.91 -2.61 -15.00
N TYR A 26 -8.77 -3.46 -15.58
CA TYR A 26 -8.42 -4.39 -16.64
C TYR A 26 -9.50 -4.42 -17.72
N PHE A 27 -9.12 -4.97 -18.88
CA PHE A 27 -10.02 -5.23 -20.00
C PHE A 27 -10.31 -6.72 -20.11
N THR A 28 -11.59 -7.07 -20.25
CA THR A 28 -12.02 -8.44 -20.59
C THR A 28 -11.70 -8.76 -22.05
N ALA A 29 -11.83 -10.02 -22.45
CA ALA A 29 -11.65 -10.43 -23.85
C ALA A 29 -12.62 -9.73 -24.81
N GLU A 30 -13.78 -9.32 -24.31
CA GLU A 30 -14.83 -8.57 -25.05
C GLU A 30 -14.55 -7.06 -25.12
N GLY A 31 -13.47 -6.57 -24.50
CA GLY A 31 -13.09 -5.16 -24.46
C GLY A 31 -13.82 -4.33 -23.39
N GLU A 32 -14.51 -4.97 -22.45
CA GLU A 32 -15.17 -4.28 -21.33
C GLU A 32 -14.14 -3.90 -20.26
N ARG A 33 -14.19 -2.65 -19.77
CA ARG A 33 -13.33 -2.18 -18.67
C ARG A 33 -13.95 -2.53 -17.33
N LYS A 34 -13.18 -3.22 -16.47
CA LYS A 34 -13.59 -3.61 -15.11
C LYS A 34 -12.52 -3.27 -14.08
N VAL A 35 -12.94 -3.13 -12.83
CA VAL A 35 -12.03 -2.96 -11.69
C VAL A 35 -11.52 -4.34 -11.27
N ALA A 36 -10.20 -4.53 -11.28
CA ALA A 36 -9.54 -5.74 -10.75
C ALA A 36 -9.56 -5.72 -9.21
N CYS A 37 -9.01 -4.64 -8.65
CA CYS A 37 -8.97 -4.45 -7.21
C CYS A 37 -8.81 -2.98 -6.84
N GLU A 38 -9.12 -2.68 -5.60
CA GLU A 38 -8.96 -1.38 -4.96
C GLU A 38 -8.44 -1.64 -3.54
N THR A 39 -7.51 -0.81 -3.09
CA THR A 39 -6.95 -0.91 -1.74
C THR A 39 -6.68 0.47 -1.15
N GLU A 40 -6.67 0.53 0.17
CA GLU A 40 -6.47 1.75 0.93
C GLU A 40 -5.64 1.47 2.18
N TYR A 41 -4.63 2.32 2.39
CA TYR A 41 -3.77 2.33 3.57
C TYR A 41 -3.75 3.73 4.18
N THR A 42 -3.63 3.77 5.50
CA THR A 42 -3.65 5.02 6.27
C THR A 42 -2.51 5.03 7.28
N TRP A 43 -2.19 6.24 7.77
CA TRP A 43 -1.29 6.56 8.89
C TRP A 43 0.17 6.84 8.55
N GLN A 44 0.73 6.34 7.46
CA GLN A 44 2.14 6.58 7.13
C GLN A 44 2.37 6.66 5.61
N PRO A 45 2.11 7.82 4.97
CA PRO A 45 2.14 7.96 3.51
C PRO A 45 3.44 7.52 2.83
N SER A 46 4.58 7.67 3.52
CA SER A 46 5.87 7.25 2.97
C SER A 46 6.00 5.72 2.82
N VAL A 47 5.25 4.97 3.62
CA VAL A 47 5.16 3.51 3.63
C VAL A 47 3.93 3.04 2.86
N ASP A 48 2.77 3.65 3.10
CA ASP A 48 1.46 3.26 2.56
C ASP A 48 1.49 3.19 1.03
N LYS A 49 2.22 4.10 0.37
CA LYS A 49 2.39 4.06 -1.10
C LYS A 49 2.99 2.75 -1.62
N TYR A 50 3.86 2.10 -0.83
CA TYR A 50 4.46 0.82 -1.20
C TYR A 50 3.53 -0.34 -0.88
N ALA A 51 2.75 -0.28 0.20
CA ALA A 51 1.71 -1.26 0.46
C ALA A 51 0.66 -1.28 -0.67
N VAL A 52 0.20 -0.09 -1.10
CA VAL A 52 -0.68 0.05 -2.26
C VAL A 52 -0.01 -0.51 -3.53
N GLU A 53 1.25 -0.16 -3.81
CA GLU A 53 1.98 -0.68 -4.98
C GLU A 53 2.03 -2.22 -4.98
N TYR A 54 2.32 -2.84 -3.83
CA TYR A 54 2.35 -4.30 -3.70
C TYR A 54 1.01 -4.93 -4.06
N VAL A 55 -0.08 -4.44 -3.47
CA VAL A 55 -1.43 -4.98 -3.72
C VAL A 55 -1.79 -4.84 -5.19
N LEU A 56 -1.60 -3.65 -5.78
CA LEU A 56 -1.94 -3.43 -7.19
C LEU A 56 -1.12 -4.29 -8.15
N ALA A 57 0.17 -4.47 -7.87
CA ALA A 57 1.02 -5.35 -8.67
C ALA A 57 0.63 -6.83 -8.53
N HIS A 58 0.29 -7.28 -7.33
CA HIS A 58 -0.25 -8.62 -7.12
C HIS A 58 -1.56 -8.83 -7.90
N CYS A 59 -2.51 -7.89 -7.81
CA CYS A 59 -3.74 -7.93 -8.59
C CYS A 59 -3.49 -7.95 -10.10
N ALA A 60 -2.46 -7.22 -10.57
CA ALA A 60 -2.12 -7.21 -11.99
C ALA A 60 -1.64 -8.59 -12.46
N GLN A 61 -0.80 -9.25 -11.67
CA GLN A 61 -0.34 -10.61 -11.93
C GLN A 61 -1.51 -11.61 -11.93
N GLU A 62 -2.45 -11.50 -10.97
CA GLU A 62 -3.68 -12.31 -10.95
C GLU A 62 -4.60 -12.06 -12.15
N ALA A 63 -4.77 -10.79 -12.56
CA ALA A 63 -5.61 -10.47 -13.70
C ALA A 63 -5.05 -11.09 -14.99
N VAL A 64 -3.74 -10.99 -15.20
CA VAL A 64 -3.06 -11.61 -16.35
C VAL A 64 -3.14 -13.12 -16.30
N SER A 65 -3.02 -13.75 -15.12
CA SER A 65 -3.15 -15.21 -14.99
C SER A 65 -4.56 -15.73 -15.36
N ARG A 66 -5.58 -14.86 -15.24
CA ARG A 66 -6.96 -15.11 -15.67
C ARG A 66 -7.23 -14.78 -17.14
N GLY A 67 -6.21 -14.33 -17.89
CA GLY A 67 -6.31 -14.00 -19.31
C GLY A 67 -6.81 -12.57 -19.60
N TYR A 68 -6.83 -11.70 -18.60
CA TYR A 68 -7.21 -10.30 -18.78
C TYR A 68 -6.02 -9.43 -19.18
N THR A 69 -6.31 -8.30 -19.82
CA THR A 69 -5.30 -7.29 -20.16
C THR A 69 -5.36 -6.18 -19.12
N VAL A 70 -4.29 -6.00 -18.34
CA VAL A 70 -4.17 -4.90 -17.37
C VAL A 70 -3.83 -3.59 -18.07
N GLU A 71 -4.40 -2.48 -17.60
CA GLU A 71 -4.17 -1.16 -18.19
C GLU A 71 -2.76 -0.62 -17.88
N ASP A 72 -2.31 -0.79 -16.63
CA ASP A 72 -0.97 -0.39 -16.19
C ASP A 72 -0.02 -1.59 -16.20
N ALA A 73 0.71 -1.76 -17.31
CA ALA A 73 1.68 -2.84 -17.47
C ALA A 73 2.92 -2.67 -16.57
N ALA A 74 3.23 -1.47 -16.07
CA ALA A 74 4.40 -1.25 -15.21
C ALA A 74 4.27 -1.95 -13.85
N LEU A 75 3.03 -2.28 -13.44
CA LEU A 75 2.76 -3.09 -12.26
C LEU A 75 3.23 -4.54 -12.40
N LEU A 76 3.28 -5.08 -13.63
CA LEU A 76 3.78 -6.43 -13.90
C LEU A 76 5.30 -6.56 -13.75
N GLU A 77 6.01 -5.43 -13.81
CA GLU A 77 7.47 -5.37 -13.69
C GLU A 77 7.94 -5.26 -12.22
N LYS A 78 7.01 -5.15 -11.26
CA LYS A 78 7.33 -5.00 -9.85
C LYS A 78 7.80 -6.32 -9.26
N ASP A 79 9.00 -6.30 -8.67
CA ASP A 79 9.49 -7.37 -7.81
C ASP A 79 8.75 -7.32 -6.47
N LEU A 80 7.90 -8.31 -6.22
CA LEU A 80 7.10 -8.45 -4.99
C LEU A 80 7.81 -9.25 -3.89
N SER A 81 9.13 -9.39 -3.96
CA SER A 81 9.89 -10.02 -2.88
C SER A 81 9.73 -9.26 -1.56
N VAL A 82 9.55 -10.03 -0.48
CA VAL A 82 9.55 -9.53 0.91
C VAL A 82 10.78 -10.06 1.66
N PRO A 83 11.32 -9.31 2.62
CA PRO A 83 12.47 -9.76 3.39
C PRO A 83 12.12 -11.02 4.20
N SER A 84 13.08 -11.94 4.34
CA SER A 84 12.90 -13.12 5.18
C SER A 84 12.73 -12.73 6.66
N PRO A 85 11.91 -13.46 7.43
CA PRO A 85 11.75 -13.18 8.84
C PRO A 85 13.04 -13.47 9.62
N PRO A 86 13.22 -12.85 10.79
CA PRO A 86 14.31 -13.18 11.69
C PRO A 86 14.31 -14.66 12.05
N GLU A 87 15.49 -15.24 12.24
CA GLU A 87 15.65 -16.66 12.53
C GLU A 87 14.74 -17.13 13.68
N GLY A 88 14.06 -18.26 13.46
CA GLY A 88 13.17 -18.88 14.43
C GLY A 88 11.86 -18.12 14.67
N ARG A 89 11.53 -17.11 13.86
CA ARG A 89 10.28 -16.35 13.97
C ARG A 89 9.56 -16.28 12.63
N ALA A 90 8.24 -16.10 12.69
CA ALA A 90 7.43 -15.67 11.55
C ALA A 90 7.24 -14.15 11.60
N TRP A 91 6.94 -13.55 10.46
CA TRP A 91 6.52 -12.15 10.45
C TRP A 91 5.15 -11.99 11.10
N SER A 92 4.97 -10.88 11.80
CA SER A 92 3.69 -10.33 12.21
C SER A 92 3.73 -8.83 12.00
N HIS A 93 2.57 -8.17 11.96
CA HIS A 93 2.50 -6.71 11.85
C HIS A 93 3.30 -6.01 12.96
N GLU A 94 3.25 -6.52 14.20
CA GLU A 94 4.02 -5.99 15.32
C GLU A 94 5.51 -6.16 15.12
N LEU A 95 5.96 -7.34 14.65
CA LEU A 95 7.37 -7.60 14.43
C LEU A 95 7.92 -6.75 13.29
N ALA A 96 7.18 -6.63 12.19
CA ALA A 96 7.50 -5.78 11.06
C ALA A 96 7.65 -4.31 11.50
N LYS A 97 6.68 -3.80 12.27
CA LYS A 97 6.73 -2.44 12.82
C LYS A 97 7.93 -2.21 13.74
N GLN A 98 8.29 -3.18 14.56
CA GLN A 98 9.48 -3.10 15.42
C GLN A 98 10.77 -3.02 14.59
N TYR A 99 10.86 -3.76 13.49
CA TYR A 99 12.05 -3.75 12.63
C TYR A 99 12.15 -2.49 11.78
N HIS A 100 11.02 -1.95 11.30
CA HIS A 100 10.96 -0.65 10.63
C HIS A 100 11.35 0.50 11.57
N SER A 101 10.80 0.54 12.78
CA SER A 101 11.14 1.59 13.77
C SER A 101 12.61 1.57 14.22
N LYS A 102 13.29 0.43 14.09
CA LYS A 102 14.74 0.29 14.32
C LYS A 102 15.59 0.63 13.09
N GLY A 103 14.98 0.99 11.97
CA GLY A 103 15.66 1.27 10.70
C GLY A 103 16.23 0.02 10.02
N THR A 104 15.80 -1.18 10.42
CA THR A 104 16.23 -2.45 9.80
C THR A 104 15.42 -2.79 8.56
N LEU A 105 14.18 -2.30 8.48
CA LEU A 105 13.38 -2.33 7.25
C LEU A 105 13.30 -0.91 6.68
N THR A 106 13.51 -0.79 5.38
CA THR A 106 13.18 0.43 4.64
C THR A 106 11.67 0.63 4.56
N ASP A 107 11.23 1.83 4.20
CA ASP A 107 9.80 2.11 3.99
C ASP A 107 9.17 1.19 2.93
N LYS A 108 9.94 0.82 1.89
CA LYS A 108 9.47 -0.10 0.85
C LYS A 108 9.30 -1.51 1.39
N GLU A 109 10.34 -2.06 2.01
CA GLU A 109 10.30 -3.42 2.56
C GLU A 109 9.20 -3.55 3.61
N TYR A 110 9.04 -2.56 4.48
CA TYR A 110 7.96 -2.55 5.46
C TYR A 110 6.58 -2.47 4.81
N GLY A 111 6.38 -1.56 3.85
CA GLY A 111 5.09 -1.43 3.15
C GLY A 111 4.70 -2.71 2.39
N TYR A 112 5.65 -3.33 1.70
CA TYR A 112 5.44 -4.60 1.01
C TYR A 112 5.14 -5.73 1.99
N LEU A 113 5.88 -5.80 3.09
CA LEU A 113 5.66 -6.81 4.12
C LEU A 113 4.28 -6.68 4.78
N ILE A 114 3.80 -5.46 5.04
CA ILE A 114 2.45 -5.25 5.56
C ILE A 114 1.40 -5.74 4.56
N ALA A 115 1.50 -5.36 3.29
CA ALA A 115 0.56 -5.84 2.27
C ALA A 115 0.62 -7.37 2.08
N TYR A 116 1.80 -7.95 2.14
CA TYR A 116 2.00 -9.41 2.09
C TYR A 116 1.27 -10.13 3.24
N LEU A 117 1.37 -9.61 4.47
CA LEU A 117 0.68 -10.15 5.63
C LEU A 117 -0.84 -9.92 5.57
N ASP A 118 -1.30 -8.75 5.10
CA ASP A 118 -2.73 -8.45 4.99
C ASP A 118 -3.43 -9.34 3.97
N LEU A 119 -2.72 -9.73 2.89
CA LEU A 119 -3.21 -10.67 1.89
C LEU A 119 -3.10 -12.15 2.34
N GLY A 120 -2.48 -12.42 3.49
CA GLY A 120 -2.30 -13.77 4.03
C GLY A 120 -1.30 -14.63 3.25
N HIS A 121 -0.37 -14.01 2.52
CA HIS A 121 0.65 -14.72 1.74
C HIS A 121 1.74 -15.40 2.60
N ASP A 122 1.70 -15.20 3.92
CA ASP A 122 2.56 -15.83 4.92
C ASP A 122 2.10 -17.24 5.33
N SER A 123 0.94 -17.69 4.84
CA SER A 123 0.23 -18.88 5.31
C SER A 123 0.38 -20.13 4.41
N ASP A 124 1.45 -20.24 3.62
CA ASP A 124 1.72 -21.40 2.73
C ASP A 124 2.25 -22.66 3.46
#